data_AF-K1SVP1-F1
#
_entry.id   AF-K1SVP1-F1
#
_cell.length_a   1.000
_cell.length_b   1.000
_cell.length_c   1.000
_cell.angle_alpha   90.00
_cell.angle_beta   90.00
_cell.angle_gamma   90.00
#
_symmetry.space_group_name_H-M   'P 1'
#
loop_
_entity.id
_entity.type
_entity.pdbx_description
1 polymer ?
#
loop_
_entity_poly.entity_id
_entity_poly.type
_entity_poly.pdbx_seq_one_letter_code
_entity_poly.pdbx_strand_id
1 'polypeptide(L)'
;TDMQAAIGCEQLKKFPSFIERRRHNWDRLRAALEPAADKLILPEPAANSRPSWFGFLISVKPESGLDRNAVTRYIEDHNVQTRLLFSGNLIKHPCFDQIRGTDAYRVAGELTNTTLS
;
A
#
# COMPACT_ATOMS: atom_id res chain seq x y z
N THR A 1 -8.06 0.00 -31.40
CA THR A 1 -6.78 0.31 -30.73
C THR A 1 -6.27 1.74 -30.94
N ASP A 2 -7.07 2.69 -31.48
CA ASP A 2 -6.70 4.12 -31.51
C ASP A 2 -7.15 4.93 -30.28
N MET A 3 -8.29 4.56 -29.68
CA MET A 3 -8.89 5.32 -28.57
C MET A 3 -8.07 5.26 -27.27
N GLN A 4 -7.42 4.13 -26.98
CA GLN A 4 -6.57 3.98 -25.78
C GLN A 4 -5.30 4.85 -25.87
N ALA A 5 -4.72 4.98 -27.06
CA ALA A 5 -3.56 5.83 -27.30
C ALA A 5 -3.92 7.32 -27.18
N ALA A 6 -5.07 7.74 -27.75
CA ALA A 6 -5.56 9.11 -27.66
C ALA A 6 -5.84 9.55 -26.20
N ILE A 7 -6.46 8.68 -25.39
CA ILE A 7 -6.68 8.93 -23.96
C ILE A 7 -5.34 9.01 -23.20
N GLY A 8 -4.38 8.14 -23.54
CA GLY A 8 -3.04 8.16 -22.94
C GLY A 8 -2.29 9.47 -23.20
N CYS A 9 -2.31 9.98 -24.43
CA CYS A 9 -1.64 11.23 -24.81
C CYS A 9 -2.17 12.45 -24.04
N GLU A 10 -3.48 12.53 -23.80
CA GLU A 10 -4.07 13.63 -23.01
C GLU A 10 -3.83 13.48 -21.49
N GLN A 11 -3.74 12.26 -20.97
CA GLN A 11 -3.39 12.02 -19.57
C GLN A 11 -1.93 12.40 -19.25
N LEU A 12 -1.02 12.20 -20.19
CA LEU A 12 0.40 12.57 -20.04
C LEU A 12 0.59 14.07 -19.80
N LYS A 13 -0.24 14.93 -20.43
CA LYS A 13 -0.19 16.39 -20.23
C LYS A 13 -0.55 16.81 -18.80
N LYS A 14 -1.39 16.03 -18.10
CA LYS A 14 -1.82 16.31 -16.72
C LYS A 14 -0.93 15.64 -15.67
N PHE A 15 0.00 14.78 -16.09
CA PHE A 15 0.84 13.98 -15.22
C PHE A 15 1.66 14.80 -14.21
N PRO A 16 2.29 15.95 -14.57
CA PRO A 16 3.05 16.74 -13.60
C PRO A 16 2.21 17.30 -12.45
N SER A 17 1.00 17.81 -12.73
CA SER A 17 0.13 18.37 -11.70
C SER A 17 -0.48 17.29 -10.80
N PHE A 18 -0.70 16.08 -11.32
CA PHE A 18 -1.09 14.93 -10.51
C PHE A 18 0.00 14.49 -9.55
N ILE A 19 1.27 14.49 -9.97
CA ILE A 19 2.40 14.15 -9.10
C ILE A 19 2.49 15.13 -7.93
N GLU A 20 2.45 16.43 -8.19
CA GLU A 20 2.55 17.44 -7.13
C GLU A 20 1.37 17.35 -6.15
N ARG A 21 0.15 17.13 -6.64
CA ARG A 21 -1.02 16.89 -5.78
C ARG A 21 -0.89 15.62 -4.93
N ARG A 22 -0.37 14.52 -5.50
CA ARG A 22 -0.13 13.27 -4.76
C ARG A 22 0.89 13.48 -3.64
N ARG A 23 1.97 14.21 -3.91
CA ARG A 23 2.97 14.57 -2.92
C ARG A 23 2.39 15.44 -1.80
N HIS A 24 1.69 16.51 -2.16
CA HIS A 24 1.01 17.38 -1.19
C HIS A 24 0.05 16.62 -0.27
N ASN A 25 -0.79 15.75 -0.85
CA ASN A 25 -1.74 14.94 -0.06
C ASN A 25 -1.02 13.94 0.85
N TRP A 26 0.06 13.33 0.36
CA TRP A 26 0.86 12.41 1.15
C TRP A 26 1.51 13.12 2.35
N ASP A 27 2.14 14.29 2.13
CA ASP A 27 2.77 15.06 3.19
C ASP A 27 1.75 15.48 4.26
N ARG A 28 0.56 15.92 3.82
CA ARG A 28 -0.54 16.29 4.71
C ARG A 28 -1.02 15.12 5.56
N LEU A 29 -1.24 13.94 4.95
CA LEU A 29 -1.66 12.74 5.69
C LEU A 29 -0.58 12.25 6.65
N ARG A 30 0.68 12.27 6.21
CA ARG A 30 1.84 11.88 7.02
C ARG A 30 1.96 12.75 8.27
N ALA A 31 1.80 14.07 8.13
CA ALA A 31 1.83 15.00 9.25
C ALA A 31 0.62 14.83 10.19
N ALA A 32 -0.59 14.66 9.61
CA ALA A 32 -1.81 14.51 10.41
C ALA A 32 -1.86 13.22 11.23
N LEU A 33 -1.16 12.17 10.78
CA LEU A 33 -1.10 10.87 11.46
C LEU A 33 0.11 10.69 12.37
N GLU A 34 1.04 11.65 12.40
CA GLU A 34 2.21 11.63 13.30
C GLU A 34 1.83 11.42 14.79
N PRO A 35 0.75 12.03 15.32
CA PRO A 35 0.34 11.79 16.71
C PRO A 35 -0.06 10.34 17.03
N ALA A 36 -0.32 9.52 16.01
CA ALA A 36 -0.66 8.10 16.14
C ALA A 36 0.53 7.16 15.82
N ALA A 37 1.75 7.71 15.66
CA ALA A 37 2.95 6.94 15.34
C ALA A 37 3.39 5.99 16.47
N ASP A 38 2.82 6.11 17.68
CA ASP A 38 2.98 5.12 18.76
C ASP A 38 2.27 3.80 18.43
N LYS A 39 1.17 3.84 17.66
CA LYS A 39 0.35 2.67 17.29
C LYS A 39 0.46 2.26 15.82
N LEU A 40 0.92 3.16 14.97
CA LEU A 40 1.01 2.96 13.53
C LEU A 40 2.46 3.02 13.04
N ILE A 41 2.75 2.26 12.00
CA ILE A 41 3.95 2.41 11.16
C ILE A 41 3.53 3.25 9.97
N LEU A 42 4.10 4.44 9.85
CA LEU A 42 3.83 5.38 8.77
C LEU A 42 4.80 5.16 7.60
N PRO A 43 4.40 5.45 6.35
CA PRO A 43 5.25 5.21 5.20
C PRO A 43 6.39 6.24 5.17
N GLU A 44 7.54 5.83 4.66
CA GLU A 44 8.70 6.69 4.44
C GLU A 44 9.20 6.58 3.00
N PRO A 45 9.68 7.68 2.39
CA PRO A 45 10.34 7.61 1.10
C PRO A 45 11.66 6.84 1.23
N ALA A 46 12.04 6.11 0.18
CA ALA A 46 13.38 5.53 0.11
C ALA A 46 14.45 6.64 0.14
N ALA A 47 15.63 6.33 0.66
CA ALA A 47 16.75 7.27 0.70
C ALA A 47 17.03 7.86 -0.69
N ASN A 48 17.27 9.17 -0.75
CA ASN A 48 17.52 9.92 -1.99
C ASN A 48 16.41 9.80 -3.06
N SER A 49 15.17 9.53 -2.64
CA SER A 49 14.02 9.43 -3.57
C SER A 49 12.99 10.54 -3.36
N ARG A 50 12.31 10.91 -4.45
CA ARG A 50 11.13 11.79 -4.43
C ARG A 50 9.94 11.08 -5.10
N PRO A 51 9.28 10.15 -4.39
CA PRO A 51 8.30 9.26 -4.99
C PRO A 51 7.09 10.01 -5.56
N SER A 52 6.50 9.40 -6.60
CA SER A 52 5.14 9.68 -7.04
C SER A 52 4.24 8.64 -6.40
N TRP A 53 3.59 9.00 -5.29
CA TRP A 53 2.85 8.05 -4.47
C TRP A 53 1.61 7.52 -5.18
N PHE A 54 1.51 6.19 -5.31
CA PHE A 54 0.28 5.56 -5.80
C PHE A 54 -0.85 5.61 -4.77
N GLY A 55 -0.50 5.39 -3.49
CA GLY A 55 -1.39 5.47 -2.33
C GLY A 55 -0.62 5.73 -1.04
N PHE A 56 -1.33 5.84 0.08
CA PHE A 56 -0.76 6.06 1.41
C PHE A 56 -0.85 4.77 2.22
N LEU A 57 0.29 4.09 2.40
CA LEU A 57 0.35 2.82 3.11
C LEU A 57 0.50 3.04 4.61
N ILE A 58 -0.32 2.39 5.43
CA ILE A 58 -0.22 2.40 6.89
C ILE A 58 -0.19 0.95 7.36
N SER A 59 0.61 0.64 8.37
CA SER A 59 0.56 -0.65 9.06
C SER A 59 0.28 -0.44 10.54
N VAL A 60 -0.50 -1.33 11.13
CA VAL A 60 -0.76 -1.35 12.58
C VAL A 60 0.41 -2.04 13.26
N LYS A 61 0.96 -1.43 14.31
CA LYS A 61 2.04 -2.04 15.11
C LYS A 61 1.50 -3.26 15.87
N PRO A 62 2.16 -4.43 15.83
CA PRO A 62 1.73 -5.61 16.57
C PRO A 62 1.55 -5.36 18.08
N GLU A 63 2.40 -4.51 18.66
CA GLU A 63 2.41 -4.15 20.09
C GLU A 63 1.34 -3.10 20.47
N SER A 64 0.63 -2.52 19.50
CA SER A 64 -0.38 -1.47 19.77
C SER A 64 -1.64 -1.98 20.47
N GLY A 65 -1.85 -3.30 20.49
CA GLY A 65 -3.10 -3.93 20.95
C GLY A 65 -4.29 -3.69 20.02
N LEU A 66 -4.09 -3.04 18.87
CA LEU A 66 -5.14 -2.81 17.88
C LEU A 66 -5.25 -3.99 16.93
N ASP A 67 -6.48 -4.44 16.66
CA ASP A 67 -6.75 -5.35 15.55
C ASP A 67 -6.83 -4.57 14.23
N ARG A 68 -6.03 -4.98 13.25
CA ARG A 68 -6.02 -4.35 11.92
C ARG A 68 -7.41 -4.38 11.29
N ASN A 69 -8.15 -5.49 11.39
CA ASN A 69 -9.45 -5.60 10.74
C ASN A 69 -10.47 -4.63 11.38
N ALA A 70 -10.42 -4.45 12.70
CA ALA A 70 -11.20 -3.44 13.41
C ALA A 70 -10.85 -2.01 12.97
N VAL A 71 -9.56 -1.69 12.82
CA VAL A 71 -9.12 -0.38 12.31
C VAL A 71 -9.63 -0.15 10.88
N THR A 72 -9.49 -1.14 10.00
CA THR A 72 -9.99 -1.07 8.62
C THR A 72 -11.50 -0.81 8.57
N ARG A 73 -12.29 -1.60 9.32
CA ARG A 73 -13.75 -1.44 9.38
C ARG A 73 -14.14 -0.06 9.89
N TYR A 74 -13.49 0.40 10.97
CA TYR A 74 -13.74 1.73 11.51
C TYR A 74 -13.54 2.83 10.46
N ILE A 75 -12.46 2.77 9.69
CA ILE A 75 -12.16 3.77 8.64
C ILE A 75 -13.22 3.71 7.53
N GLU A 76 -13.63 2.51 7.11
CA GLU A 76 -14.63 2.31 6.05
C GLU A 76 -16.04 2.74 6.47
N ASP A 77 -16.41 2.50 7.73
CA ASP A 77 -17.68 2.96 8.32
C ASP A 77 -17.76 4.50 8.37
N HIS A 78 -16.62 5.19 8.31
CA HIS A 78 -16.52 6.65 8.20
C HIS A 78 -16.39 7.14 6.75
N ASN A 79 -16.81 6.34 5.77
CA ASN A 79 -16.79 6.65 4.33
C ASN A 79 -15.39 6.88 3.76
N VAL A 80 -14.35 6.40 4.43
CA VAL A 80 -12.98 6.44 3.90
C VAL A 80 -12.63 5.04 3.38
N GLN A 81 -12.56 4.91 2.06
CA GLN A 81 -12.28 3.62 1.44
C GLN A 81 -10.83 3.18 1.68
N THR A 82 -10.63 1.92 2.06
CA THR A 82 -9.30 1.32 2.20
C THR A 82 -9.06 0.22 1.16
N ARG A 83 -7.79 -0.16 1.00
CA ARG A 83 -7.36 -1.30 0.18
C ARG A 83 -6.23 -2.02 0.92
N LEU A 84 -6.33 -3.35 0.98
CA LEU A 84 -5.21 -4.17 1.41
C LEU A 84 -4.07 -4.08 0.38
N LEU A 85 -2.84 -4.23 0.86
CA LEU A 85 -1.65 -4.19 0.00
C LEU A 85 -1.57 -5.47 -0.83
N PHE A 86 -2.17 -5.44 -2.02
CA PHE A 86 -2.21 -6.56 -2.98
C PHE A 86 -2.69 -7.86 -2.31
N SER A 87 -2.01 -8.99 -2.55
CA SER A 87 -2.30 -10.29 -1.94
C SER A 87 -1.64 -10.50 -0.57
N GLY A 88 -0.94 -9.51 -0.04
CA GLY A 88 -0.09 -9.68 1.14
C GLY A 88 1.05 -10.64 0.84
N ASN A 89 0.93 -11.89 1.32
CA ASN A 89 1.86 -12.96 0.97
C ASN A 89 1.33 -13.80 -0.20
N LEU A 90 1.97 -13.66 -1.37
CA LEU A 90 1.57 -14.36 -2.58
C LEU A 90 1.59 -15.90 -2.43
N ILE A 91 2.54 -16.46 -1.69
CA ILE A 91 2.62 -17.93 -1.51
C ILE A 91 1.51 -18.50 -0.63
N LYS A 92 0.77 -17.65 0.10
CA LYS A 92 -0.42 -18.04 0.86
C LYS A 92 -1.70 -18.00 0.01
N HIS A 93 -1.66 -17.38 -1.16
CA HIS A 93 -2.82 -17.25 -2.04
C HIS A 93 -3.22 -18.64 -2.60
N PRO A 94 -4.53 -18.95 -2.75
CA PRO A 94 -4.99 -20.26 -3.22
C PRO A 94 -4.40 -20.72 -4.56
N CYS A 95 -4.00 -19.79 -5.43
CA CYS A 95 -3.36 -20.13 -6.70
C CYS A 95 -1.99 -20.83 -6.54
N PHE A 96 -1.37 -20.75 -5.36
CA PHE A 96 -0.14 -21.45 -5.03
C PHE A 96 -0.37 -22.81 -4.36
N ASP A 97 -1.61 -23.20 -4.03
CA ASP A 97 -1.89 -24.41 -3.25
C ASP A 97 -1.33 -25.69 -3.90
N GLN A 98 -1.42 -25.80 -5.22
CA GLN A 98 -0.94 -26.97 -5.96
C GLN A 98 0.58 -27.12 -6.00
N ILE A 99 1.30 -26.02 -5.79
CA ILE A 99 2.77 -25.98 -5.88
C ILE A 99 3.43 -25.64 -4.55
N ARG A 100 2.64 -25.41 -3.50
CA ARG A 100 3.12 -25.00 -2.17
C ARG A 100 3.97 -26.12 -1.56
N GLY A 101 5.18 -25.78 -1.13
CA GLY A 101 6.13 -26.75 -0.56
C GLY A 101 6.83 -27.64 -1.60
N THR A 102 6.71 -27.30 -2.89
CA THR A 102 7.48 -27.92 -3.98
C THR A 102 8.63 -27.03 -4.43
N ASP A 103 9.51 -27.56 -5.28
CA ASP A 103 10.64 -26.84 -5.86
C ASP A 103 10.24 -25.95 -7.07
N ALA A 104 8.95 -25.81 -7.35
CA ALA A 104 8.45 -25.02 -8.49
C ALA A 104 8.64 -23.50 -8.34
N TYR A 105 9.00 -23.02 -7.14
CA TYR A 105 9.35 -21.62 -6.90
C TYR A 105 10.41 -21.49 -5.79
N ARG A 106 11.11 -20.35 -5.77
CA ARG A 106 12.11 -20.03 -4.76
C ARG A 106 11.63 -18.89 -3.87
N VAL A 107 11.74 -19.08 -2.55
CA VAL A 107 11.61 -17.98 -1.58
C VAL A 107 13.00 -17.39 -1.33
N ALA A 108 13.16 -16.09 -1.59
CA ALA A 108 14.41 -15.38 -1.32
C ALA A 108 14.28 -14.60 -0.01
N GLY A 109 15.08 -14.97 1.00
CA GLY A 109 15.05 -14.35 2.33
C GLY A 109 13.85 -14.77 3.18
N GLU A 110 13.58 -14.01 4.25
CA GLU A 110 12.47 -14.27 5.16
C GLU A 110 11.24 -13.42 4.82
N LEU A 111 10.05 -14.00 4.98
CA LEU A 111 8.76 -13.38 4.62
C LEU A 111 8.02 -12.78 5.83
N THR A 112 8.74 -12.45 6.90
CA THR A 112 8.22 -12.10 8.24
C THR A 112 7.09 -11.08 8.21
N ASN A 113 7.25 -9.98 7.47
CA ASN A 113 6.28 -8.89 7.39
C ASN A 113 5.10 -9.13 6.43
N THR A 114 5.10 -10.24 5.69
CA THR A 114 4.01 -10.60 4.76
C THR A 114 2.97 -11.52 5.42
N THR A 115 3.29 -12.02 6.61
CA THR A 115 2.52 -13.03 7.34
C THR A 115 1.39 -12.44 8.17
N LEU A 116 1.36 -11.12 8.34
CA LEU A 116 0.42 -10.35 9.18
C LEU A 116 -1.04 -10.36 8.66
N SER A 117 -1.36 -11.22 7.69
CA SER A 117 -2.70 -11.48 7.13
C SER A 117 -3.64 -12.08 8.16
#